data_AF-A0A6M1E4G2-F1
#
_entry.id   AF-A0A6M1E4G2-F1
#
_cell.length_a   1.000
_cell.length_b   1.000
_cell.length_c   1.000
_cell.angle_alpha   90.00
_cell.angle_beta   90.00
_cell.angle_gamma   90.00
#
_symmetry.space_group_name_H-M   'P 1'
#
loop_
_entity.id
_entity.type
_entity.pdbx_description
1 polymer ?
#
loop_
_entity_poly.entity_id
_entity_poly.type
_entity_poly.pdbx_seq_one_letter_code
_entity_poly.pdbx_strand_id
1 'polypeptide(L)'
;MNYLISLVFLSGLVLFLVKRKRYMLRRNFDRYLDMHVSVLLAKERSGSHRMHGSLILELKEYAPELRSVYVSQLKSKSKDIHIKYFNSLLFEVNTPGKIDTKLLSIGIRMSDCETERACKDHKEYIYVGGKLYLSDKKVVPFGKYLCIRALR
;
A
#
# COMPACT_ATOMS: atom_id res chain seq x y z
N MET A 1 0.69 -29.30 33.77
CA MET A 1 -0.40 -29.37 32.77
C MET A 1 -1.08 -28.02 32.49
N ASN A 2 -1.29 -27.16 33.50
CA ASN A 2 -1.99 -25.87 33.32
C ASN A 2 -1.29 -24.87 32.39
N TYR A 3 0.05 -24.87 32.32
CA TYR A 3 0.80 -23.92 31.49
C TYR A 3 0.60 -24.12 29.97
N LEU A 4 0.42 -25.36 29.51
CA LEU A 4 0.17 -25.64 28.09
C LEU A 4 -1.20 -25.11 27.66
N ILE A 5 -2.21 -25.26 28.51
CA ILE A 5 -3.56 -24.76 28.25
C ILE A 5 -3.54 -23.23 28.20
N SER A 6 -2.91 -22.58 29.18
CA SER A 6 -2.77 -21.12 29.19
C SER A 6 -2.02 -20.58 27.95
N LEU A 7 -1.02 -21.29 27.45
CA LEU A 7 -0.25 -20.89 26.27
C LEU A 7 -1.06 -20.99 24.96
N VAL A 8 -1.91 -22.01 24.85
CA VAL A 8 -2.83 -22.17 23.71
C VAL A 8 -3.89 -21.06 23.71
N PHE A 9 -4.48 -20.75 24.87
CA PHE A 9 -5.43 -19.64 24.99
C PHE A 9 -4.78 -18.29 24.67
N LEU A 10 -3.57 -18.03 25.16
CA LEU A 10 -2.85 -16.79 24.90
C LEU A 10 -2.52 -16.63 23.40
N SER A 11 -2.03 -17.70 22.76
CA SER A 11 -1.73 -17.67 21.32
C SER A 11 -2.98 -17.48 20.46
N GLY A 12 -4.10 -18.13 20.83
CA GLY A 12 -5.40 -17.93 20.20
C GLY A 12 -5.90 -16.48 20.32
N LEU A 13 -5.78 -15.88 21.51
CA LEU A 13 -6.17 -14.48 21.75
C LEU A 13 -5.33 -13.52 20.90
N VAL A 14 -4.01 -13.72 20.82
CA VAL A 14 -3.11 -12.89 20.01
C VAL A 14 -3.48 -12.97 18.53
N LEU A 15 -3.70 -14.17 18.00
CA LEU A 15 -4.12 -14.37 16.61
C LEU A 15 -5.46 -13.68 16.32
N PHE A 16 -6.43 -13.79 17.23
CA PHE A 16 -7.72 -13.11 17.12
C PHE A 16 -7.56 -11.59 17.07
N LEU A 17 -6.77 -11.00 17.98
CA LEU A 17 -6.52 -9.56 18.01
C LEU A 17 -5.82 -9.08 16.74
N VAL A 18 -4.85 -9.83 16.23
CA VAL A 18 -4.16 -9.52 14.96
C VAL A 18 -5.14 -9.56 13.78
N LYS A 19 -5.98 -10.59 13.70
CA LYS A 19 -6.99 -10.72 12.64
C LYS A 19 -8.01 -9.58 12.70
N ARG A 20 -8.50 -9.26 13.89
CA ARG A 20 -9.43 -8.15 14.13
C ARG A 20 -8.80 -6.82 13.73
N LYS A 21 -7.54 -6.56 14.09
CA LYS A 21 -6.81 -5.36 13.68
C LYS A 21 -6.71 -5.25 12.16
N ARG A 22 -6.27 -6.32 11.47
CA ARG A 22 -6.18 -6.34 9.99
C ARG A 22 -7.53 -6.11 9.33
N TYR A 23 -8.59 -6.71 9.86
CA TYR A 23 -9.95 -6.50 9.37
C TYR A 23 -10.39 -5.03 9.49
N MET A 24 -10.18 -4.40 10.65
CA MET A 24 -10.50 -2.98 10.85
C MET A 24 -9.71 -2.06 9.92
N LEU A 25 -8.41 -2.32 9.73
CA LEU A 25 -7.57 -1.55 8.80
C LEU A 25 -8.07 -1.62 7.35
N ARG A 26 -8.47 -2.82 6.91
CA ARG A 26 -9.03 -3.02 5.57
C ARG A 26 -10.40 -2.36 5.43
N ARG A 27 -11.27 -2.51 6.43
CA ARG A 27 -12.60 -1.89 6.43
C ARG A 27 -12.53 -0.38 6.36
N ASN A 28 -11.59 0.25 7.07
CA ASN A 28 -11.39 1.70 6.99
C ASN A 28 -10.91 2.13 5.59
N PHE A 29 -10.02 1.36 4.96
CA PHE A 29 -9.65 1.61 3.57
C PHE A 29 -10.90 1.58 2.68
N ASP A 30 -11.60 0.44 2.66
CA ASP A 30 -12.74 0.21 1.76
C ASP A 30 -13.92 1.17 2.00
N ARG A 31 -14.02 1.74 3.22
CA ARG A 31 -15.07 2.71 3.56
C ARG A 31 -14.76 4.12 3.08
N TYR A 32 -13.50 4.53 3.12
CA TYR A 32 -13.14 5.94 2.97
C TYR A 32 -12.38 6.25 1.69
N LEU A 33 -11.78 5.26 1.02
CA LEU A 33 -11.03 5.49 -0.21
C LEU A 33 -10.88 4.26 -1.09
N ASP A 34 -10.68 4.49 -2.37
CA ASP A 34 -10.14 3.52 -3.31
C ASP A 34 -8.83 4.03 -3.92
N MET A 35 -7.81 3.19 -3.88
CA MET A 35 -6.48 3.53 -4.37
C MET A 35 -6.01 2.47 -5.34
N HIS A 36 -5.53 2.93 -6.50
CA HIS A 36 -4.90 2.10 -7.50
C HIS A 36 -3.38 2.25 -7.41
N VAL A 37 -2.68 1.13 -7.58
CA VAL A 37 -1.23 1.10 -7.59
C VAL A 37 -0.78 0.57 -8.93
N SER A 38 0.02 1.38 -9.60
CA SER A 38 0.58 1.07 -10.89
C SER A 38 2.10 1.14 -10.86
N VAL A 39 2.76 0.41 -11.74
CA VAL A 39 4.22 0.45 -11.88
C VAL A 39 4.58 0.86 -13.30
N LEU A 40 5.44 1.88 -13.40
CA LEU A 40 6.06 2.33 -14.63
C LEU A 40 7.54 1.93 -14.60
N LEU A 41 7.97 1.12 -15.57
CA LEU A 41 9.35 0.66 -15.67
C LEU A 41 10.11 1.53 -16.68
N ALA A 42 11.32 1.95 -16.33
CA ALA A 42 12.22 2.60 -17.28
C ALA A 42 12.83 1.54 -18.22
N LYS A 43 12.85 1.83 -19.52
CA LYS A 43 13.46 0.95 -20.53
C LYS A 43 14.95 0.78 -20.24
N GLU A 44 15.40 -0.45 -20.07
CA GLU A 44 16.77 -0.78 -19.70
C GLU A 44 17.76 -0.50 -20.85
N ARG A 45 18.98 -0.06 -20.50
CA ARG A 45 20.15 -0.13 -21.39
C ARG A 45 20.77 -1.53 -21.22
N SER A 46 21.00 -2.21 -22.33
CA SER A 46 21.59 -3.56 -22.44
C SER A 46 22.61 -3.92 -21.33
N GLY A 47 22.39 -5.03 -20.61
CA GLY A 47 23.39 -5.68 -19.76
C GLY A 47 23.14 -5.70 -18.24
N SER A 48 21.99 -5.22 -17.76
CA SER A 48 21.60 -5.28 -16.34
C SER A 48 20.41 -6.25 -16.15
N HIS A 49 20.35 -6.92 -15.00
CA HIS A 49 19.21 -7.77 -14.59
C HIS A 49 18.23 -7.02 -13.67
N ARG A 50 18.34 -5.69 -13.60
CA ARG A 50 17.65 -4.86 -12.60
C ARG A 50 16.99 -3.66 -13.27
N MET A 51 15.67 -3.68 -13.27
CA MET A 51 14.84 -2.60 -13.77
C MET A 51 14.66 -1.53 -12.69
N HIS A 52 14.83 -0.27 -13.10
CA HIS A 52 14.43 0.88 -12.30
C HIS A 52 13.06 1.35 -12.75
N GLY A 53 12.21 1.78 -11.81
CA GLY A 53 10.88 2.22 -12.13
C GLY A 53 10.30 3.14 -11.08
N SER A 54 9.04 3.47 -11.26
CA SER A 54 8.25 4.26 -10.33
C SER A 54 6.94 3.55 -10.06
N LEU A 55 6.58 3.46 -8.78
CA LEU A 55 5.25 3.08 -8.36
C LEU A 55 4.38 4.33 -8.28
N ILE A 56 3.28 4.32 -9.01
CA ILE A 56 2.30 5.39 -9.07
C ILE A 56 1.12 4.97 -8.20
N LEU A 57 0.84 5.76 -7.17
CA LEU A 57 -0.35 5.61 -6.33
C LEU A 57 -1.36 6.66 -6.78
N GLU A 58 -2.55 6.20 -7.13
CA GLU A 58 -3.66 7.03 -7.57
C GLU A 58 -4.85 6.83 -6.64
N LEU A 59 -5.37 7.91 -6.07
CA LEU A 59 -6.66 7.93 -5.37
C LEU A 59 -7.77 8.07 -6.41
N LYS A 60 -8.47 6.96 -6.69
CA LYS A 60 -9.58 6.93 -7.64
C LYS A 60 -10.82 7.58 -7.05
N GLU A 61 -11.16 7.16 -5.85
CA GLU A 61 -12.35 7.60 -5.14
C GLU A 61 -12.01 7.82 -3.67
N TYR A 62 -12.72 8.74 -3.04
CA TYR A 62 -12.59 9.02 -1.63
C TYR A 62 -13.89 9.60 -1.08
N ALA A 63 -14.15 9.31 0.19
CA ALA A 63 -15.34 9.77 0.87
C ALA A 63 -15.30 11.30 1.06
N PRO A 64 -16.45 12.00 1.01
CA PRO A 64 -16.51 13.45 1.21
C PRO A 64 -15.93 13.93 2.54
N GLU A 65 -16.03 13.12 3.60
CA GLU A 65 -15.47 13.42 4.91
C GLU A 65 -13.95 13.28 4.99
N LEU A 66 -13.28 12.70 3.98
CA LEU A 66 -11.83 12.54 3.96
C LEU A 66 -11.15 13.85 3.61
N ARG A 67 -10.23 14.30 4.46
CA ARG A 67 -9.40 15.51 4.25
C ARG A 67 -7.99 15.21 3.75
N SER A 68 -7.38 14.15 4.26
CA SER A 68 -6.07 13.74 3.77
C SER A 68 -5.76 12.28 4.05
N VAL A 69 -4.90 11.72 3.21
CA VAL A 69 -4.38 10.36 3.32
C VAL A 69 -2.89 10.45 3.53
N TYR A 70 -2.43 10.00 4.70
CA TYR A 70 -1.01 9.90 5.00
C TYR A 70 -0.56 8.44 4.89
N VAL A 71 0.13 8.12 3.80
CA VAL A 71 0.74 6.81 3.59
C VAL A 71 2.11 6.80 4.25
N SER A 72 2.32 5.90 5.20
CA SER A 72 3.59 5.74 5.94
C SER A 72 4.16 4.33 5.86
N GLN A 73 3.44 3.41 5.23
CA GLN A 73 3.88 2.04 5.04
C GLN A 73 3.63 1.60 3.61
N LEU A 74 4.72 1.21 2.95
CA LEU A 74 4.70 0.48 1.69
C LEU A 74 5.56 -0.75 1.83
N LYS A 75 4.98 -1.93 1.61
CA LYS A 75 5.68 -3.21 1.71
C LYS A 75 5.30 -4.14 0.58
N SER A 76 6.29 -4.61 -0.17
CA SER A 76 6.09 -5.74 -1.09
C SER A 76 6.18 -7.05 -0.31
N LYS A 77 5.37 -8.04 -0.70
CA LYS A 77 5.59 -9.45 -0.32
C LYS A 77 6.49 -10.18 -1.31
N SER A 78 6.59 -9.66 -2.53
CA SER A 78 7.42 -10.22 -3.58
C SER A 78 8.89 -9.93 -3.26
N LYS A 79 9.76 -10.91 -3.54
CA LYS A 79 11.21 -10.73 -3.49
C LYS A 79 11.72 -9.89 -4.67
N ASP A 80 10.89 -9.74 -5.69
CA ASP A 80 11.25 -9.16 -6.99
C ASP A 80 11.03 -7.64 -6.99
N ILE A 81 10.10 -7.14 -6.16
CA ILE A 81 9.93 -5.69 -5.94
C ILE A 81 10.63 -5.25 -4.67
N HIS A 82 11.69 -4.45 -4.85
CA HIS A 82 12.34 -3.72 -3.79
C HIS A 82 11.95 -2.24 -3.81
N ILE A 83 11.11 -1.83 -2.85
CA ILE A 83 10.74 -0.42 -2.66
C ILE A 83 11.94 0.30 -2.05
N LYS A 84 12.56 1.21 -2.80
CA LYS A 84 13.71 2.00 -2.33
C LYS A 84 13.21 3.07 -1.34
N TYR A 85 13.90 3.22 -0.21
CA TYR A 85 13.73 4.29 0.82
C TYR A 85 12.40 5.07 0.74
N PHE A 86 11.37 4.51 1.37
CA PHE A 86 10.06 5.16 1.49
C PHE A 86 9.88 5.78 2.87
N ASN A 87 9.71 7.11 2.92
CA ASN A 87 9.41 7.82 4.16
C ASN A 87 7.90 7.95 4.36
N SER A 88 7.24 8.76 3.51
CA SER A 88 5.79 8.91 3.53
C SER A 88 5.28 9.66 2.30
N LEU A 89 3.98 9.52 2.02
CA LEU A 89 3.24 10.39 1.10
C LEU A 89 2.04 11.01 1.81
N LEU A 90 1.68 12.21 1.39
CA LEU A 90 0.49 12.91 1.82
C LEU A 90 -0.35 13.25 0.60
N PHE A 91 -1.55 12.68 0.52
CA PHE A 91 -2.59 13.12 -0.41
C PHE A 91 -3.49 14.08 0.34
N GLU A 92 -3.65 15.28 -0.19
CA GLU A 92 -4.59 16.27 0.31
C GLU A 92 -5.84 16.21 -0.57
N VAL A 93 -7.01 16.00 0.03
CA VAL A 93 -8.29 15.83 -0.68
C VAL A 93 -9.37 16.56 0.10
N ASN A 94 -10.26 17.33 -0.54
CA ASN A 94 -11.28 18.12 0.17
C ASN A 94 -10.71 19.03 1.29
N THR A 95 -9.46 19.48 1.15
CA THR A 95 -8.85 20.41 2.10
C THR A 95 -9.10 21.86 1.64
N PRO A 96 -9.76 22.70 2.45
CA PRO A 96 -10.05 24.08 2.05
C PRO A 96 -8.78 24.86 1.67
N GLY A 97 -8.81 25.50 0.50
CA GLY A 97 -7.69 26.31 0.01
C GLY A 97 -6.51 25.51 -0.56
N LYS A 98 -6.65 24.20 -0.74
CA LYS A 98 -5.63 23.35 -1.35
C LYS A 98 -6.15 22.60 -2.57
N ILE A 99 -5.25 22.30 -3.50
CA ILE A 99 -5.56 21.51 -4.69
C ILE A 99 -5.54 20.03 -4.30
N ASP A 100 -6.55 19.29 -4.74
CA ASP A 100 -6.63 17.85 -4.51
C ASP A 100 -5.43 17.15 -5.17
N THR A 101 -4.60 16.53 -4.34
CA THR A 101 -3.48 15.71 -4.80
C THR A 101 -3.97 14.28 -4.91
N LYS A 102 -4.28 13.84 -6.13
CA LYS A 102 -4.86 12.50 -6.39
C LYS A 102 -3.83 11.48 -6.88
N LEU A 103 -2.67 11.93 -7.33
CA LEU A 103 -1.66 11.07 -7.94
C LEU A 103 -0.28 11.42 -7.40
N LEU A 104 0.42 10.42 -6.87
CA LEU A 104 1.79 10.56 -6.35
C LEU A 104 2.63 9.38 -6.81
N SER A 105 3.91 9.63 -7.10
CA SER A 105 4.85 8.61 -7.57
C SER A 105 6.01 8.40 -6.58
N ILE A 106 6.53 7.18 -6.55
CA ILE A 106 7.64 6.77 -5.68
C ILE A 106 8.60 5.93 -6.52
N GLY A 107 9.89 6.23 -6.47
CA GLY A 107 10.90 5.40 -7.13
C GLY A 107 10.98 4.00 -6.51
N ILE A 108 10.98 2.97 -7.37
CA ILE A 108 11.18 1.57 -6.97
C ILE A 108 12.34 0.94 -7.74
N ARG A 109 12.87 -0.16 -7.20
CA ARG A 109 13.81 -1.02 -7.91
C ARG A 109 13.19 -2.42 -8.00
N MET A 110 13.16 -2.99 -9.19
CA MET A 110 12.73 -4.37 -9.39
C MET A 110 13.94 -5.21 -9.80
N SER A 111 14.10 -6.37 -9.18
CA SER A 111 15.05 -7.41 -9.55
C SER A 111 14.29 -8.54 -10.25
N ASP A 112 14.86 -9.13 -11.30
CA ASP A 112 14.33 -10.33 -11.97
C ASP A 112 12.94 -10.20 -12.62
N CYS A 113 12.71 -9.12 -13.38
CA CYS A 113 11.78 -9.21 -14.52
C CYS A 113 12.57 -9.66 -15.76
N GLU A 114 12.88 -10.96 -15.89
CA GLU A 114 13.66 -11.48 -17.03
C GLU A 114 13.06 -11.13 -18.39
N THR A 115 11.75 -10.90 -18.47
CA THR A 115 11.09 -10.28 -19.62
C THR A 115 9.94 -9.39 -19.20
N GLU A 116 9.71 -8.31 -19.95
CA GLU A 116 8.55 -7.40 -19.80
C GLU A 116 7.20 -8.16 -19.87
N ARG A 117 7.18 -9.38 -20.45
CA ARG A 117 6.00 -10.25 -20.52
C ARG A 117 5.79 -11.08 -19.25
N ALA A 118 6.85 -11.62 -18.62
CA ALA A 118 6.74 -12.36 -17.37
C ALA A 118 6.16 -11.51 -16.22
N CYS A 119 6.48 -10.21 -16.19
CA CYS A 119 5.94 -9.28 -15.20
C CYS A 119 4.53 -8.75 -15.53
N LYS A 120 3.98 -9.00 -16.73
CA LYS A 120 2.61 -8.59 -17.09
C LYS A 120 1.55 -9.53 -16.52
N ASP A 121 1.85 -10.83 -16.44
CA ASP A 121 0.92 -11.84 -15.95
C ASP A 121 1.11 -12.12 -14.45
N HIS A 122 2.16 -11.57 -13.82
CA HIS A 122 2.41 -11.73 -12.40
C HIS A 122 1.55 -10.76 -11.57
N LYS A 123 0.58 -11.29 -10.82
CA LYS A 123 -0.21 -10.51 -9.86
C LYS A 123 0.61 -10.26 -8.60
N GLU A 124 1.36 -9.16 -8.61
CA GLU A 124 2.07 -8.71 -7.43
C GLU A 124 1.20 -7.82 -6.55
N TYR A 125 1.42 -7.91 -5.24
CA TYR A 125 0.67 -7.15 -4.25
C TYR A 125 1.61 -6.32 -3.38
N ILE A 126 1.28 -5.05 -3.24
CA ILE A 126 1.93 -4.15 -2.29
C ILE A 126 0.95 -3.80 -1.18
N TYR A 127 1.42 -3.92 0.04
CA TYR A 127 0.73 -3.39 1.20
C TYR A 127 0.89 -1.87 1.22
N VAL A 128 -0.23 -1.16 1.24
CA VAL A 128 -0.29 0.27 1.51
C VAL A 128 -0.96 0.48 2.86
N GLY A 129 -0.31 1.21 3.75
CA GLY A 129 -0.81 1.47 5.10
C GLY A 129 -0.47 2.86 5.61
N GLY A 130 -1.30 3.36 6.52
CA GLY A 130 -1.17 4.72 7.00
C GLY A 130 -2.32 5.20 7.87
N LYS A 131 -2.58 6.51 7.80
CA LYS A 131 -3.63 7.21 8.55
C LYS A 131 -4.49 8.05 7.61
N LEU A 132 -5.77 8.08 7.87
CA LEU A 132 -6.75 8.97 7.24
C LEU A 132 -7.10 10.08 8.22
N TYR A 133 -7.13 11.31 7.74
CA TYR A 133 -7.59 12.46 8.50
C TYR A 133 -8.97 12.86 7.97
N LEU A 134 -9.96 12.80 8.85
CA LEU A 134 -11.35 13.10 8.53
C LEU A 134 -11.71 14.54 8.91
N SER A 135 -12.83 15.02 8.38
CA SER A 135 -13.32 16.39 8.56
C SER A 135 -13.68 16.73 10.01
N ASP A 136 -14.08 15.73 10.79
CA ASP A 136 -14.36 15.76 12.22
C ASP A 136 -13.10 15.73 13.11
N LYS A 137 -11.91 15.93 12.51
CA LYS A 137 -10.57 15.81 13.14
C LYS A 137 -10.24 14.39 13.63
N LYS A 138 -11.05 13.39 13.28
CA LYS A 138 -10.75 12.00 13.62
C LYS A 138 -9.63 11.48 12.74
N VAL A 139 -8.74 10.72 13.37
CA VAL A 139 -7.65 10.02 12.69
C VAL A 139 -7.90 8.53 12.76
N VAL A 140 -8.07 7.89 11.60
CA VAL A 140 -8.28 6.43 11.53
C VAL A 140 -7.14 5.75 10.80
N PRO A 141 -6.60 4.64 11.33
CA PRO A 141 -5.57 3.89 10.63
C PRO A 141 -6.22 3.07 9.51
N PHE A 142 -5.48 2.87 8.42
CA PHE A 142 -5.90 2.04 7.31
C PHE A 142 -4.76 1.14 6.86
N GLY A 143 -5.10 0.07 6.13
CA GLY A 143 -4.10 -0.71 5.44
C GLY A 143 -4.70 -1.85 4.62
N LYS A 144 -4.22 -1.99 3.38
CA LYS A 144 -4.72 -2.97 2.43
C LYS A 144 -3.61 -3.42 1.48
N TYR A 145 -3.69 -4.68 1.05
CA TYR A 145 -2.88 -5.17 -0.07
C TYR A 145 -3.56 -4.78 -1.38
N LEU A 146 -2.85 -4.06 -2.22
CA LEU A 146 -3.31 -3.61 -3.52
C LEU A 146 -2.56 -4.37 -4.61
N CYS A 147 -3.30 -4.83 -5.61
CA CYS A 147 -2.71 -5.47 -6.78
C CYS A 147 -2.04 -4.40 -7.63
N ILE A 148 -0.79 -4.65 -7.99
CA ILE A 148 -0.06 -3.79 -8.91
C ILE A 148 -0.55 -4.06 -10.32
N ARG A 149 -0.69 -3.01 -11.12
CA ARG A 149 -0.83 -3.12 -12.57
C ARG A 149 0.39 -2.49 -13.24
N ALA A 150 1.06 -3.21 -14.12
CA ALA A 150 2.11 -2.62 -14.95
C ALA A 150 1.47 -1.64 -15.94
N LEU A 151 1.91 -0.38 -15.91
CA LEU A 151 1.60 0.62 -16.93
C LEU A 151 2.66 0.56 -18.04
N ARG A 152 2.22 0.74 -19.28
CA ARG A 152 3.08 0.78 -20.47
C ARG A 152 3.84 2.10 -20.55
#